data_AF-A0A4R4U0C1-F1
#
_entry.id   AF-A0A4R4U0C1-F1
#
_cell.length_a   1.000
_cell.length_b   1.000
_cell.length_c   1.000
_cell.angle_alpha   90.00
_cell.angle_beta   90.00
_cell.angle_gamma   90.00
#
_symmetry.space_group_name_H-M   'P 1'
#
loop_
_entity.id
_entity.type
_entity.pdbx_description
1 polymer ?
#
loop_
_entity_poly.entity_id
_entity_poly.type
_entity_poly.pdbx_seq_one_letter_code
_entity_poly.pdbx_strand_id
1 'polypeptide(L)' 'MKSQIQKVGLTVDDVAAIWRIPKGTIYRYAHESQWRRYTLNRRVYYHPDDVMATLDPPAPGS' A
#
# COMPACT_ATOMS: atom_id res chain seq x y z
N MET A 1 8.81 21.90 -1.91
CA MET A 1 8.39 20.96 -0.85
C MET A 1 7.82 19.70 -1.49
N LYS A 2 8.55 18.60 -1.47
CA LYS A 2 7.99 17.27 -1.74
C LYS A 2 8.09 16.54 -0.42
N SER A 3 7.00 16.52 0.33
CA SER A 3 6.96 15.95 1.68
C SER A 3 7.49 14.53 1.62
N GLN A 4 8.71 14.38 2.09
CA GLN A 4 9.28 13.15 2.59
C GLN A 4 8.42 12.80 3.83
N ILE A 5 7.17 12.41 3.59
CA ILE A 5 6.48 11.58 4.55
C ILE A 5 7.37 10.34 4.56
N GLN A 6 8.22 10.23 5.58
CA GLN A 6 8.87 9.00 5.95
C GLN A 6 7.73 8.00 6.16
N LYS A 7 7.32 7.36 5.07
CA LYS A 7 6.02 6.71 4.94
C LYS A 7 6.10 5.42 5.74
N VAL A 8 5.66 5.51 6.99
CA VAL A 8 5.31 4.35 7.82
C VAL A 8 4.44 3.45 6.95
N GLY A 9 4.77 2.16 6.85
CA GLY A 9 4.03 1.24 6.01
C GLY A 9 2.55 1.21 6.38
N LEU A 10 1.71 0.79 5.43
CA LEU A 10 0.25 0.72 5.60
C LEU A 10 -0.15 -0.70 5.97
N THR A 11 -0.97 -0.87 7.00
CA THR A 11 -1.57 -2.18 7.29
C THR A 11 -2.67 -2.49 6.27
N VAL A 12 -3.09 -3.76 6.22
CA VAL A 12 -4.25 -4.16 5.41
C VAL A 12 -5.53 -3.41 5.81
N ASP A 13 -5.65 -3.03 7.09
CA ASP A 13 -6.80 -2.28 7.61
C ASP A 13 -6.78 -0.83 7.10
N ASP A 14 -5.60 -0.18 7.09
CA ASP A 14 -5.44 1.18 6.57
C ASP A 14 -5.80 1.22 5.08
N VAL A 15 -5.28 0.28 4.29
CA VAL A 15 -5.55 0.21 2.85
C VAL A 15 -7.03 -0.05 2.58
N ALA A 16 -7.67 -0.95 3.35
CA ALA A 16 -9.09 -1.22 3.22
C ALA A 16 -9.95 0.02 3.54
N ALA A 17 -9.57 0.80 4.55
CA ALA A 17 -10.30 2.00 4.94
C ALA A 17 -10.16 3.14 3.92
N ILE A 18 -8.95 3.36 3.39
CA ILE A 18 -8.65 4.47 2.46
C ILE A 18 -9.26 4.20 1.08
N TRP A 19 -8.96 3.05 0.47
CA TRP A 19 -9.40 2.72 -0.90
C TRP A 19 -10.74 2.00 -0.95
N ARG A 20 -11.33 1.65 0.20
CA ARG A 20 -12.65 0.96 0.31
C ARG A 20 -12.71 -0.36 -0.47
N ILE A 21 -11.61 -1.11 -0.48
CA ILE A 21 -11.52 -2.43 -1.15
C ILE A 21 -11.43 -3.59 -0.14
N PRO A 22 -11.94 -4.79 -0.47
CA PRO A 22 -11.87 -5.94 0.43
C PRO A 22 -10.44 -6.40 0.70
N LYS A 23 -10.16 -6.86 1.93
CA LYS A 23 -8.84 -7.37 2.34
C LYS A 23 -8.29 -8.47 1.44
N GLY A 24 -9.13 -9.39 0.96
CA GLY A 24 -8.72 -10.43 0.01
C GLY A 24 -8.15 -9.87 -1.29
N THR A 25 -8.70 -8.75 -1.78
CA THR A 25 -8.19 -8.05 -2.96
C THR A 25 -6.84 -7.39 -2.68
N ILE A 26 -6.67 -6.82 -1.48
CA ILE A 26 -5.40 -6.24 -1.04
C ILE A 26 -4.31 -7.33 -1.00
N TYR A 27 -4.60 -8.48 -0.40
CA TYR A 27 -3.65 -9.60 -0.37
C TYR A 27 -3.31 -10.10 -1.77
N ARG A 28 -4.30 -10.17 -2.66
CA ARG A 28 -4.10 -10.55 -4.06
C ARG A 28 -3.16 -9.58 -4.77
N TYR A 29 -3.39 -8.27 -4.65
CA TYR A 29 -2.49 -7.26 -5.23
C TYR A 29 -1.10 -7.27 -4.61
N ALA A 30 -1.00 -7.39 -3.29
CA ALA A 30 0.28 -7.49 -2.61
C ALA A 30 1.09 -8.70 -3.10
N HIS A 31 0.42 -9.80 -3.40
CA HIS A 31 1.04 -10.99 -3.99
C HIS A 31 1.37 -10.79 -5.48
N GLU A 32 0.42 -10.39 -6.32
CA GLU A 32 0.61 -10.24 -7.77
C GLU A 32 1.67 -9.18 -8.11
N SER A 33 1.68 -8.06 -7.39
CA SER A 33 2.62 -6.95 -7.58
C SER A 33 3.84 -7.01 -6.66
N GLN A 34 4.03 -8.12 -5.92
CA GLN A 34 5.17 -8.36 -5.02
C GLN A 34 5.48 -7.18 -4.09
N TRP A 35 4.45 -6.64 -3.43
CA TRP A 35 4.61 -5.48 -2.53
C TRP A 35 5.61 -5.77 -1.43
N ARG A 36 6.55 -4.84 -1.21
CA ARG A 36 7.48 -4.88 -0.08
C ARG A 36 6.68 -4.78 1.20
N ARG A 37 7.02 -5.62 2.17
CA ARG A 37 6.35 -5.69 3.46
C ARG A 37 7.34 -5.95 4.60
N TYR A 38 7.01 -5.46 5.78
CA TYR A 38 7.73 -5.76 7.00
C TYR A 38 6.74 -6.05 8.14
N THR A 39 7.22 -6.78 9.15
CA THR A 39 6.44 -7.12 10.33
C THR A 39 6.98 -6.34 11.53
N LEU A 40 6.11 -5.62 12.22
CA LEU A 40 6.44 -4.89 13.45
C LEU A 40 5.30 -5.10 14.46
N ASN A 41 5.63 -5.47 15.70
CA ASN A 41 4.65 -5.73 16.76
C ASN A 41 3.48 -6.64 16.33
N ARG A 42 3.81 -7.75 15.64
CA ARG A 42 2.85 -8.72 15.07
C ARG A 42 1.89 -8.17 14.02
N ARG A 43 2.13 -6.97 13.50
CA ARG A 43 1.36 -6.38 12.40
C ARG A 43 2.23 -6.33 11.14
N VAL A 44 1.60 -6.63 10.00
CA VAL A 44 2.23 -6.54 8.68
C VAL A 44 1.94 -5.17 8.10
N TYR A 45 2.97 -4.53 7.58
CA TYR A 45 2.93 -3.23 6.95
C TYR A 45 3.44 -3.33 5.53
N TYR A 46 2.68 -2.81 4.57
CA TYR A 46 3.04 -2.72 3.16
C TYR A 46 3.73 -1.40 2.85
N HIS A 47 4.74 -1.42 1.99
CA HIS A 47 5.44 -0.22 1.58
C HIS A 47 4.48 0.69 0.78
N PRO A 48 4.29 1.95 1.18
CA PRO A 48 3.17 2.72 0.62
C PRO A 48 3.34 3.09 -0.85
N ASP A 49 4.58 3.13 -1.37
CA ASP A 49 4.79 3.36 -2.80
C ASP A 49 4.30 2.18 -3.65
N ASP A 50 4.38 0.95 -3.15
CA ASP A 50 3.88 -0.22 -3.87
C ASP A 50 2.35 -0.22 -3.85
N VAL A 51 1.75 0.15 -2.72
CA VAL A 51 0.29 0.35 -2.58
C VAL A 51 -0.21 1.41 -3.57
N MET A 52 0.45 2.58 -3.59
CA MET A 52 0.08 3.70 -4.45
C MET A 52 0.25 3.36 -5.93
N ALA A 53 1.37 2.74 -6.32
CA ALA A 53 1.61 2.36 -7.70
C ALA A 53 0.53 1.41 -8.25
N THR A 54 -0.05 0.55 -7.40
CA THR A 54 -1.11 -0.38 -7.81
C THR A 54 -2.51 0.22 -7.74
N LEU A 55 -2.83 1.02 -6.71
CA LEU A 55 -4.20 1.48 -6.44
C LEU A 55 -4.50 2.91 -6.89
N ASP A 56 -3.47 3.73 -7.04
CA ASP A 56 -3.57 5.12 -7.50
C ASP A 56 -2.36 5.42 -8.41
N PRO A 57 -2.23 4.69 -9.54
CA PRO A 57 -1.13 4.90 -10.45
C PRO A 57 -1.20 6.36 -10.96
N PRO A 58 -0.06 7.08 -10.99
CA PRO A 58 -0.05 8.41 -11.57
C PRO A 58 -0.59 8.32 -13.00
N ALA A 59 -1.52 9.21 -13.34
CA ALA A 59 -2.09 9.26 -14.69
C ALA A 59 -0.94 9.28 -15.71
N PRO A 60 -0.99 8.44 -16.76
CA PRO A 60 0.06 8.44 -17.76
C PRO A 60 0.04 9.79 -18.51
N GLY A 61 1.02 10.64 -18.23
CA GLY A 61 1.36 11.85 -19.00
C GLY A 61 0.52 13.10 -18.72
N SER A 62 0.82 13.81 -17.63
CA SER A 62 0.54 15.25 -17.51
C SER A 62 1.80 16.08 -17.76
#